data_AF-A0A3M0ZXF3-F1
#
_entry.id   AF-A0A3M0ZXF3-F1
#
_cell.length_a   1.000
_cell.length_b   1.000
_cell.length_c   1.000
_cell.angle_alpha   90.00
_cell.angle_beta   90.00
_cell.angle_gamma   90.00
#
_symmetry.space_group_name_H-M   'P 1'
#
loop_
_entity.id
_entity.type
_entity.pdbx_description
1 polymer ?
#
loop_
_entity_poly.entity_id
_entity_poly.type
_entity_poly.pdbx_seq_one_letter_code
_entity_poly.pdbx_strand_id
1 'polypeptide(L)'
;MHEAFGAQVVCNLRAWEQGWKEAAIGTVDMEKLNPLGSSIAVGHPFAATGGRIVTTLANEMKRRDVKYGLVSICAAGAMAAAMILER
;
A
#
# COMPACT_ATOMS: atom_id res chain seq x y z
N MET A 1 -1.45 -0.61 -0.24
CA MET A 1 -0.11 -1.23 -0.18
C MET A 1 0.01 -2.32 -1.23
N HIS A 2 1.17 -2.45 -1.87
CA HIS A 2 1.51 -3.59 -2.71
C HIS A 2 1.56 -4.87 -1.87
N GLU A 3 0.87 -5.94 -2.30
CA GLU A 3 0.85 -7.23 -1.60
C GLU A 3 1.75 -8.22 -2.34
N ALA A 4 3.07 -8.14 -2.12
CA ALA A 4 3.99 -9.12 -2.72
C ALA A 4 3.75 -10.51 -2.12
N PHE A 5 3.58 -10.56 -0.79
CA PHE A 5 3.24 -11.75 -0.01
C PHE A 5 2.43 -11.33 1.22
N GLY A 6 1.57 -12.23 1.74
CA GLY A 6 0.82 -11.96 2.98
C GLY A 6 1.76 -11.67 4.17
N ALA A 7 2.81 -12.47 4.32
CA ALA A 7 3.83 -12.26 5.35
C ALA A 7 4.56 -10.90 5.20
N GLN A 8 4.84 -10.48 3.96
CA GLN A 8 5.47 -9.18 3.71
C GLN A 8 4.60 -8.03 4.23
N VAL A 9 3.29 -8.07 3.96
CA VAL A 9 2.36 -7.03 4.43
C VAL A 9 2.31 -7.00 5.96
N VAL A 10 2.08 -8.15 6.60
CA VAL A 10 1.97 -8.22 8.07
C VAL A 10 3.25 -7.76 8.76
N CYS A 11 4.43 -8.14 8.25
CA CYS A 11 5.70 -7.69 8.81
C CYS A 11 5.89 -6.17 8.66
N ASN A 12 5.50 -5.57 7.52
CA ASN A 12 5.59 -4.12 7.34
C ASN A 12 4.64 -3.37 8.29
N LEU A 13 3.39 -3.83 8.43
CA LEU A 13 2.44 -3.23 9.36
C LEU A 13 2.94 -3.29 10.80
N ARG A 14 3.51 -4.44 11.22
CA ARG A 14 4.08 -4.59 12.55
C ARG A 14 5.29 -3.69 12.78
N ALA A 15 6.15 -3.54 11.77
CA ALA A 15 7.28 -2.62 11.83
C ALA A 15 6.83 -1.14 11.90
N TRP A 16 5.74 -0.77 11.23
CA TRP A 16 5.19 0.59 11.30
C TRP A 16 4.58 0.88 12.68
N GLU A 17 3.90 -0.12 13.27
CA GLU A 17 3.29 -0.01 14.60
C GLU A 17 4.33 0.01 15.73
N GLN A 18 5.32 -0.88 15.69
CA GLN A 18 6.23 -1.12 16.83
C GLN A 18 7.61 -0.50 16.65
N GLY A 19 7.92 -0.01 15.45
CA GLY A 19 9.28 0.34 15.05
C GLY A 19 10.10 -0.92 14.74
N TRP A 20 11.22 -0.72 14.05
CA TRP A 20 12.21 -1.79 13.86
C TRP A 20 13.63 -1.23 13.92
N LYS A 21 14.08 -0.60 12.83
CA LYS A 21 15.34 0.16 12.80
C LYS A 21 15.09 1.63 13.08
N GLU A 22 14.06 2.17 12.45
CA GLU A 22 13.51 3.47 12.72
C GLU A 22 12.39 3.38 13.77
N ALA A 23 12.06 4.53 14.37
CA ALA A 23 10.95 4.63 15.30
C ALA A 23 9.62 4.25 14.63
N ALA A 24 8.66 3.81 15.44
CA ALA A 24 7.29 3.55 14.99
C ALA A 24 6.70 4.79 14.31
N ILE A 25 5.98 4.56 13.20
CA ILE A 25 5.28 5.61 12.44
C ILE A 25 3.75 5.57 12.64
N GLY A 26 3.25 4.53 13.31
CA GLY A 26 1.86 4.41 13.73
C GLY A 26 1.15 3.19 13.15
N THR A 27 -0.03 2.92 13.70
CA THR A 27 -0.90 1.81 13.29
C THR A 27 -1.70 2.18 12.04
N VAL A 28 -1.84 1.25 11.12
CA VAL A 28 -2.70 1.38 9.95
C VAL A 28 -4.10 0.89 10.30
N ASP A 29 -5.10 1.72 10.02
CA ASP A 29 -6.50 1.31 10.07
C ASP A 29 -6.77 0.24 8.99
N MET A 30 -7.08 -0.98 9.41
CA MET A 30 -7.25 -2.13 8.53
C MET A 30 -8.43 -1.97 7.57
N GLU A 31 -9.47 -1.20 7.93
CA GLU A 31 -10.60 -0.89 7.05
C GLU A 31 -10.21 0.02 5.88
N LYS A 32 -9.07 0.72 5.99
CA LYS A 32 -8.49 1.56 4.94
C LYS A 32 -7.41 0.83 4.12
N LEU A 33 -6.92 -0.32 4.58
CA LEU A 33 -5.87 -1.06 3.90
C LEU A 33 -6.47 -1.94 2.79
N ASN A 34 -6.20 -1.59 1.53
CA ASN A 34 -6.56 -2.38 0.36
C ASN A 34 -8.06 -2.83 0.35
N PRO A 35 -9.04 -1.92 0.50
CA PRO A 35 -10.44 -2.30 0.67
C PRO A 35 -11.08 -2.97 -0.55
N LEU A 36 -10.42 -2.94 -1.71
CA LEU A 36 -10.83 -3.60 -2.96
C LEU A 36 -9.96 -4.82 -3.30
N GLY A 37 -9.12 -5.28 -2.35
CA GLY A 37 -8.03 -6.23 -2.61
C GLY A 37 -6.84 -5.59 -3.35
N SER A 38 -5.71 -6.30 -3.39
CA SER A 38 -4.52 -5.85 -4.11
C SER A 38 -3.78 -7.02 -4.77
N SER A 39 -2.45 -6.96 -4.87
CA SER A 39 -1.66 -7.81 -5.76
C SER A 39 -1.74 -9.30 -5.48
N ILE A 40 -2.02 -9.73 -4.25
CA ILE A 40 -2.12 -11.16 -3.94
C ILE A 40 -3.38 -11.78 -4.55
N ALA A 41 -4.46 -10.99 -4.67
CA ALA A 41 -5.73 -11.45 -5.22
C ALA A 41 -5.85 -11.16 -6.73
N VAL A 42 -5.37 -10.00 -7.18
CA VAL A 42 -5.55 -9.49 -8.55
C VAL A 42 -4.35 -9.84 -9.46
N GLY A 43 -3.21 -10.18 -8.87
CA GLY A 43 -1.96 -10.49 -9.59
C GLY A 43 -0.94 -9.34 -9.58
N HIS A 44 0.31 -9.71 -9.85
CA HIS A 44 1.47 -8.82 -9.83
C HIS A 44 2.27 -8.89 -11.15
N PRO A 45 1.77 -8.32 -12.26
CA PRO A 45 2.60 -8.06 -13.42
C PRO A 45 3.63 -6.97 -13.10
N PHE A 46 4.91 -7.32 -13.20
CA PHE A 46 6.03 -6.43 -12.90
C PHE A 46 5.94 -5.14 -13.72
N ALA A 47 6.32 -4.01 -13.11
CA ALA A 47 6.19 -2.63 -13.61
C ALA A 47 4.75 -2.12 -13.85
N ALA A 48 3.81 -2.96 -14.31
CA ALA A 48 2.41 -2.54 -14.54
C ALA A 48 1.61 -2.37 -13.24
N THR A 49 1.97 -3.11 -12.18
CA THR A 49 1.23 -3.10 -10.91
C THR A 49 1.17 -1.72 -10.24
N GLY A 50 2.21 -0.89 -10.38
CA GLY A 50 2.22 0.46 -9.82
C GLY A 50 1.12 1.34 -10.42
N GLY A 51 1.01 1.36 -11.76
CA GLY A 51 -0.04 2.09 -12.46
C GLY A 51 -1.45 1.63 -12.08
N ARG A 52 -1.66 0.31 -11.93
CA ARG A 52 -2.91 -0.26 -11.43
C ARG A 52 -3.24 0.27 -10.04
N ILE A 53 -2.33 0.16 -9.06
CA ILE A 53 -2.57 0.55 -7.66
C ILE A 53 -2.93 2.04 -7.57
N VAL A 54 -2.18 2.91 -8.26
CA VAL A 54 -2.45 4.36 -8.31
C VAL A 54 -3.83 4.64 -8.88
N THR A 55 -4.18 4.00 -9.99
CA THR A 55 -5.47 4.18 -10.66
C THR A 55 -6.62 3.67 -9.77
N THR A 56 -6.47 2.51 -9.14
CA THR A 56 -7.45 1.96 -8.20
C THR A 56 -7.67 2.90 -7.02
N LEU A 57 -6.58 3.41 -6.41
CA LEU A 57 -6.68 4.34 -5.29
C LEU A 57 -7.37 5.64 -5.69
N ALA A 58 -6.97 6.27 -6.80
CA ALA A 58 -7.58 7.52 -7.26
C ALA A 58 -9.10 7.37 -7.50
N ASN A 59 -9.53 6.27 -8.13
CA ASN A 59 -10.94 5.99 -8.36
C ASN A 59 -11.70 5.73 -7.06
N GLU A 60 -11.11 4.99 -6.11
CA GLU A 60 -11.75 4.71 -4.82
C GLU A 60 -11.81 5.95 -3.93
N MET A 61 -10.80 6.82 -3.97
CA MET A 61 -10.81 8.11 -3.30
C MET A 61 -11.97 8.98 -3.79
N LYS A 62 -12.22 8.99 -5.10
CA LYS A 62 -13.38 9.67 -5.69
C LYS A 62 -14.70 9.05 -5.24
N ARG A 63 -14.82 7.72 -5.20
CA ARG A 63 -16.05 7.02 -4.77
C ARG A 63 -16.37 7.26 -3.29
N ARG A 64 -15.35 7.30 -2.42
CA ARG A 64 -15.50 7.52 -0.97
C ARG A 64 -15.49 8.98 -0.56
N ASP A 65 -15.33 9.90 -1.52
CA ASP A 65 -15.19 11.34 -1.28
C ASP A 65 -14.12 11.68 -0.22
N VAL A 66 -12.96 11.03 -0.29
CA VAL A 66 -11.82 11.31 0.60
C VAL A 66 -10.77 12.18 -0.08
N LYS A 67 -10.04 12.97 0.71
CA LYS A 67 -9.06 13.94 0.21
C LYS A 67 -7.69 13.32 -0.10
N TYR A 68 -7.20 12.47 0.80
CA TYR A 68 -5.85 11.91 0.73
C TYR A 68 -5.85 10.38 0.67
N GLY A 69 -4.89 9.83 -0.07
CA GLY A 69 -4.61 8.40 -0.11
C GLY A 69 -3.11 8.13 -0.18
N LEU A 70 -2.67 7.01 0.41
CA LEU A 70 -1.27 6.59 0.42
C LEU A 70 -1.07 5.33 -0.42
N VAL A 71 -0.16 5.41 -1.39
CA VAL A 71 0.42 4.26 -2.08
C VAL A 71 1.76 3.92 -1.42
N SER A 72 2.00 2.63 -1.19
CA SER A 72 3.29 2.10 -0.74
C SER A 72 3.56 0.77 -1.45
N ILE A 73 4.75 0.65 -2.04
CA ILE A 73 5.17 -0.45 -2.91
C ILE A 73 6.57 -0.90 -2.52
N CYS A 74 6.74 -2.17 -2.17
CA CYS A 74 8.04 -2.83 -2.12
C CYS A 74 8.45 -3.31 -3.52
N ALA A 75 9.74 -3.36 -3.81
CA ALA A 75 10.27 -3.83 -5.08
C ALA A 75 11.52 -4.69 -4.89
N ALA A 76 11.78 -5.57 -5.85
CA ALA A 76 13.04 -6.32 -5.92
C ALA A 76 14.25 -5.35 -5.98
N GLY A 77 15.42 -5.84 -5.56
CA GLY A 77 16.61 -4.99 -5.44
C GLY A 77 16.62 -4.11 -4.18
N ALA A 78 15.83 -4.49 -3.16
CA ALA A 78 15.69 -3.73 -1.90
C ALA A 78 15.26 -2.27 -2.11
N MET A 79 14.41 -2.05 -3.10
CA MET A 79 13.85 -0.72 -3.40
C MET A 79 12.42 -0.62 -2.90
N ALA A 80 11.96 0.61 -2.69
CA ALA A 80 10.59 0.91 -2.32
C ALA A 80 10.17 2.26 -2.91
N ALA A 81 8.86 2.44 -3.06
CA ALA A 81 8.25 3.72 -3.41
C ALA A 81 7.03 3.97 -2.53
N ALA A 82 6.86 5.21 -2.10
CA ALA A 82 5.65 5.69 -1.45
C ALA A 82 5.20 6.99 -2.10
N MET A 83 3.88 7.19 -2.19
CA MET A 83 3.30 8.37 -2.83
C MET A 83 1.99 8.74 -2.16
N ILE A 84 1.78 10.04 -1.92
CA ILE A 84 0.49 10.59 -1.51
C ILE A 84 -0.26 11.05 -2.75
N LEU A 85 -1.51 10.62 -2.89
CA LEU A 85 -2.47 11.20 -3.82
C LEU A 85 -3.34 12.19 -3.06
N GLU A 86 -3.59 13.34 -3.68
CA GLU A 86 -4.62 14.30 -3.31
C GLU A 86 -5.66 14.33 -4.43
N ARG A 87 -6.94 14.32 -4.07
CA ARG A 87 -8.07 14.41 -5.02
C ARG A 87 -8.63 15.82 -5.07
#